data_AF-A0A846PLI3-F1
#
_entry.id   AF-A0A846PLI3-F1
#
_cell.length_a   1.000
_cell.length_b   1.000
_cell.length_c   1.000
_cell.angle_alpha   90.00
_cell.angle_beta   90.00
_cell.angle_gamma   90.00
#
_symmetry.space_group_name_H-M   'P 1'
#
loop_
_entity.id
_entity.type
_entity.pdbx_description
1 polymer ?
#
loop_
_entity_poly.entity_id
_entity_poly.type
_entity_poly.pdbx_seq_one_letter_code
_entity_poly.pdbx_strand_id
1 'polypeptide(L)' 'MRVYRTGVELVQRGVIPAEDMIAETAYVKLMWVLAQTKNESEVRSLMLQNMVGEITECTKRSQYEELSNQ' A
#
# COMPACT_ATOMS: atom_id res chain seq x y z
N MET A 1 -8.75 -3.85 -1.22
CA MET A 1 -9.17 -4.96 -2.13
C MET A 1 -10.45 -5.65 -1.63
N ARG A 2 -11.64 -5.12 -1.94
CA ARG A 2 -12.92 -5.71 -1.47
C ARG A 2 -13.98 -5.97 -2.56
N VAL A 3 -13.69 -5.58 -3.80
CA VAL A 3 -14.68 -5.57 -4.90
C VAL A 3 -14.75 -6.91 -5.61
N TYR A 4 -13.62 -7.40 -6.13
CA TYR A 4 -13.57 -8.65 -6.87
C TYR A 4 -13.33 -9.84 -5.97
N ARG A 5 -13.98 -10.97 -6.27
CA ARG A 5 -13.87 -12.23 -5.51
C ARG A 5 -12.42 -12.64 -5.27
N THR A 6 -11.59 -12.62 -6.31
CA THR A 6 -10.16 -12.93 -6.24
C THR A 6 -9.42 -12.03 -5.25
N GLY A 7 -9.71 -10.72 -5.25
CA GLY A 7 -9.10 -9.78 -4.30
C GLY A 7 -9.50 -10.07 -2.85
N VAL A 8 -10.76 -10.43 -2.61
CA VAL A 8 -11.24 -10.82 -1.28
C VAL A 8 -10.57 -12.11 -0.81
N GLU A 9 -10.45 -13.11 -1.69
CA GLU A 9 -9.79 -14.38 -1.39
C GLU A 9 -8.30 -14.20 -1.03
N LEU A 10 -7.60 -13.28 -1.70
CA LEU A 10 -6.21 -12.95 -1.38
C LEU A 10 -6.07 -12.34 0.01
N VAL A 11 -6.93 -11.38 0.36
CA VAL A 11 -6.92 -10.76 1.69
C VAL A 11 -7.26 -11.78 2.79
N GLN A 12 -8.21 -12.68 2.52
CA GLN A 12 -8.54 -13.79 3.45
C GLN A 12 -7.37 -14.75 3.69
N ARG A 13 -6.45 -14.87 2.73
CA ARG A 13 -5.22 -15.67 2.86
C ARG A 13 -4.07 -14.92 3.54
N GLY A 14 -4.30 -13.70 4.03
CA GLY A 14 -3.31 -12.92 4.77
C GLY A 14 -2.55 -11.89 3.94
N VAL A 15 -2.86 -11.72 2.65
CA VAL A 15 -2.21 -10.67 1.83
C VAL A 15 -2.48 -9.28 2.41
N ILE A 16 -1.45 -8.44 2.40
CA ILE A 16 -1.53 -7.04 2.86
C ILE A 16 -1.72 -6.15 1.62
N PRO A 17 -2.83 -5.39 1.50
CA PRO A 17 -2.99 -4.42 0.44
C PRO A 17 -2.08 -3.21 0.69
N ALA A 18 -1.47 -2.66 -0.36
CA ALA A 18 -0.59 -1.49 -0.29
C ALA A 18 -1.29 -0.17 -0.68
N GLU A 19 -2.62 -0.15 -0.69
CA GLU A 19 -3.47 0.99 -1.10
C GLU A 19 -3.04 1.60 -2.46
N ASP A 20 -2.67 2.88 -2.50
CA ASP A 20 -2.26 3.63 -3.70
C ASP A 20 -0.74 3.78 -3.85
N MET A 21 0.04 3.06 -3.04
CA MET A 21 1.50 3.14 -3.07
C MET A 21 2.07 2.56 -4.37
N ILE A 22 3.08 3.22 -4.95
CA ILE A 22 3.83 2.66 -6.08
C ILE A 22 4.61 1.39 -5.64
N ALA A 23 4.83 0.48 -6.59
CA ALA A 23 5.41 -0.82 -6.29
C ALA A 23 6.83 -0.72 -5.70
N GLU A 24 7.63 0.22 -6.19
CA GLU A 24 9.00 0.49 -5.74
C GLU A 24 9.01 0.98 -4.28
N THR A 25 8.13 1.92 -3.93
CA THR A 25 8.01 2.44 -2.57
C THR A 25 7.48 1.37 -1.62
N ALA A 26 6.52 0.56 -2.05
CA ALA A 26 6.00 -0.56 -1.25
C ALA A 26 7.11 -1.58 -0.94
N TYR A 27 7.97 -1.86 -1.91
CA TYR A 27 9.10 -2.76 -1.74
C TYR A 27 10.13 -2.22 -0.74
N VAL A 28 10.56 -0.97 -0.91
CA VAL A 28 11.52 -0.33 0.01
C VAL A 28 10.95 -0.19 1.41
N LYS A 29 9.67 0.20 1.53
CA LYS A 29 8.98 0.30 2.83
C LYS A 29 8.92 -1.07 3.52
N LEU A 30 8.63 -2.14 2.79
CA LEU A 30 8.62 -3.49 3.35
C LEU A 30 10.01 -3.91 3.88
N MET A 31 11.09 -3.62 3.14
CA MET A 31 12.45 -3.87 3.61
C MET A 31 12.72 -3.16 4.94
N TRP A 32 12.30 -1.89 5.04
CA TRP A 32 12.47 -1.10 6.26
C TRP A 32 11.61 -1.63 7.42
N VAL A 33 10.34 -1.95 7.18
CA VAL A 33 9.43 -2.47 8.22
C VAL A 33 9.92 -3.81 8.78
N LEU A 34 10.39 -4.72 7.92
CA LEU A 34 10.94 -6.01 8.35
C LEU A 34 12.25 -5.88 9.15
N ALA A 35 12.96 -4.76 9.01
CA ALA A 35 14.12 -4.45 9.86
C ALA A 35 13.70 -3.97 11.26
N GLN A 36 12.52 -3.37 11.42
CA GLN A 36 12.02 -2.86 12.70
C GLN A 36 11.31 -3.94 13.54
N THR A 37 10.49 -4.78 12.91
CA THR A 37 9.70 -5.79 13.61
C THR A 37 9.60 -7.08 12.81
N LYS A 38 9.47 -8.21 13.53
CA LYS A 38 9.17 -9.53 12.95
C LYS A 38 7.74 -9.98 13.25
N ASN A 39 6.98 -9.18 13.99
CA ASN A 39 5.59 -9.50 14.30
C ASN A 39 4.70 -9.12 13.12
N GLU A 40 4.02 -10.12 12.54
CA GLU A 40 3.17 -9.93 11.36
C GLU A 40 2.06 -8.88 11.56
N SER A 41 1.49 -8.79 12.77
CA SER A 41 0.43 -7.81 13.05
C SER A 41 0.96 -6.37 13.01
N GLU A 42 2.16 -6.15 13.53
CA GLU A 42 2.83 -4.85 13.49
C GLU A 42 3.31 -4.52 12.08
N VAL A 43 3.84 -5.50 11.33
CA VAL A 43 4.20 -5.32 9.91
C VAL A 43 2.98 -4.82 9.13
N ARG A 44 1.81 -5.45 9.32
CA ARG A 44 0.56 -5.04 8.68
C ARG A 44 0.19 -3.61 9.06
N SER A 45 0.28 -3.24 10.34
CA SER A 45 -0.05 -1.89 10.79
C SER A 45 0.90 -0.84 10.21
N LEU A 46 2.20 -1.11 10.19
CA LEU A 46 3.23 -0.19 9.70
C LEU A 46 3.16 -0.02 8.17
N MET A 47 2.84 -1.08 7.43
CA MET A 47 2.66 -0.99 5.98
C MET A 47 1.47 -0.10 5.61
N LEU A 48 0.37 -0.19 6.37
CA LEU A 48 -0.86 0.59 6.14
C LEU A 48 -0.82 2.02 6.72
N GLN A 49 0.11 2.29 7.64
CA GLN A 49 0.29 3.63 8.20
C GLN A 49 1.00 4.54 7.21
N ASN A 50 0.43 5.70 6.90
CA ASN A 50 1.10 6.74 6.14
C ASN A 50 2.21 7.40 7.00
N MET A 51 3.45 7.42 6.52
CA MET A 51 4.60 7.99 7.23
C MET A 51 5.17 9.25 6.58
N VAL A 52 5.25 9.28 5.25
CA VAL A 52 5.91 10.33 4.45
C VAL A 52 5.07 10.80 3.26
N GLY A 53 3.77 10.45 3.21
CA GLY A 53 2.87 10.79 2.11
C GLY A 53 2.82 9.72 1.02
N GLU A 54 3.26 8.50 1.32
CA GLU A 54 3.25 7.37 0.39
C GLU A 54 1.88 6.72 0.20
N ILE A 55 0.91 7.06 1.07
CA ILE A 55 -0.49 6.63 0.97
C ILE A 55 -1.40 7.86 0.99
N THR A 56 -2.37 7.91 0.09
CA THR A 56 -3.40 8.96 0.04
C THR A 56 -4.77 8.39 0.44
N GLU A 57 -5.55 9.16 1.22
CA GLU A 57 -6.92 8.75 1.58
C GLU A 57 -7.88 8.75 0.39
N CYS A 58 -7.73 9.73 -0.51
CA CYS A 58 -8.58 9.92 -1.67
C CYS A 58 -7.73 10.35 -2.87
N THR A 59 -7.84 9.60 -3.97
CA THR A 59 -7.20 9.96 -5.23
C THR A 59 -7.91 11.15 -5.87
N LYS A 60 -7.16 12.20 -6.23
CA LYS A 60 -7.68 13.40 -6.90
C LYS A 60 -7.52 13.27 -8.41
N ARG A 61 -8.51 13.77 -9.16
CA ARG A 61 -8.46 13.77 -10.63
C ARG A 61 -7.24 14.49 -11.21
N SER A 62 -6.83 15.60 -10.58
CA SER A 62 -5.67 16.40 -11.02
C SER A 62 -4.38 15.61 -11.10
N GLN A 63 -4.21 14.58 -10.25
CA GLN A 63 -3.00 13.74 -10.21
C GLN A 63 -2.76 13.00 -11.54
N TYR A 64 -3.82 12.75 -12.32
CA TYR A 64 -3.71 12.09 -13.62
C TYR A 64 -3.55 13.07 -14.79
N GLU A 65 -4.02 14.30 -14.64
CA GLU A 65 -3.97 15.34 -15.69
C GLU A 65 -2.54 15.91 -15.86
N GLU A 66 -1.74 15.89 -14.80
CA GLU A 66 -0.32 16.28 -14.84
C GLU A 66 0.54 15.27 -15.63
N LEU A 67 0.15 14.00 -15.65
CA LEU A 67 0.86 12.91 -16.34
C LEU A 67 0.54 12.84 -17.85
N SER A 68 -0.61 13.38 -18.30
CA SER A 68 -1.00 13.36 -19.71
C SER A 68 -0.37 14.48 -20.55
N ASN A 69 0.24 15.47 -19.90
CA ASN A 69 0.86 16.63 -20.54
C ASN A 69 2.40 16.55 -20.58
N GLN A 70 2.97 15.39 -20.25
CA GLN A 70 4.38 15.05 -20.46
C GLN A 70 4.52 14.10 -21.65
#